data_AF-A0A7Y5TBB8-F1
#
_entry.id   AF-A0A7Y5TBB8-F1
#
_cell.length_a   1.000
_cell.length_b   1.000
_cell.length_c   1.000
_cell.angle_alpha   90.00
_cell.angle_beta   90.00
_cell.angle_gamma   90.00
#
_symmetry.space_group_name_H-M   'P 1'
#
loop_
_entity.id
_entity.type
_entity.pdbx_description
1 polymer ?
#
loop_
_entity_poly.entity_id
_entity_poly.type
_entity_poly.pdbx_seq_one_letter_code
_entity_poly.pdbx_strand_id
1 'polypeptide(L)'
;VDDSVVAPVVCQPSAPFAIGHRRGADLNLSPADLDAVRRRAEAGCPVLGLRYRSDPATGTRFQRLHEVLGDRFTAVELEGRGHSTVTEHRKQEAVDRVLAFFTDRLR
;
A
#
# COMPACT_ATOMS: atom_id res chain seq x y z
N VAL A 1 -3.57 10.66 6.38
CA VAL A 1 -2.32 10.19 7.02
C VAL A 1 -1.83 11.31 7.91
N ASP A 2 -1.59 10.99 9.18
CA ASP A 2 -1.15 11.92 10.22
C ASP A 2 0.25 12.48 9.94
N ASP A 3 0.52 13.72 10.35
CA ASP A 3 1.81 14.42 10.18
C ASP A 3 3.00 13.66 10.74
N SER A 4 2.80 12.89 11.81
CA SER A 4 3.81 12.02 12.39
C SER A 4 4.26 10.86 11.48
N VAL A 5 3.49 10.50 10.45
CA VAL A 5 3.81 9.39 9.56
C VAL A 5 4.66 9.85 8.37
N VAL A 6 5.94 9.51 8.41
CA VAL A 6 6.94 9.92 7.41
C VAL A 6 7.37 8.81 6.43
N ALA A 7 7.03 7.56 6.75
CA ALA A 7 7.34 6.37 5.93
C ALA A 7 6.14 5.40 5.91
N PRO A 8 5.04 5.74 5.22
CA PRO A 8 3.83 4.91 5.20
C PRO A 8 4.03 3.61 4.42
N VAL A 9 3.67 2.49 5.05
CA VAL A 9 3.65 1.15 4.45
C VAL A 9 2.26 0.55 4.57
N VAL A 10 1.68 0.10 3.46
CA VAL A 10 0.38 -0.59 3.42
C VAL A 10 0.57 -2.07 3.08
N CYS A 11 0.22 -2.95 4.01
CA CYS A 11 0.35 -4.39 3.86
C CYS A 11 -1.02 -5.00 3.57
N GLN A 12 -1.17 -5.63 2.39
CA GLN A 12 -2.40 -6.32 1.93
C GLN A 12 -3.71 -5.56 2.25
N PRO A 13 -3.93 -4.35 1.72
CA PRO A 13 -5.13 -3.57 2.02
C PRO A 13 -6.38 -4.35 1.58
N SER A 14 -7.17 -4.83 2.54
CA SER A 14 -8.26 -5.78 2.29
C SER A 14 -9.63 -5.33 2.81
N ALA A 15 -9.66 -4.20 3.52
CA ALA A 15 -10.88 -3.61 4.06
C ALA A 15 -11.36 -2.42 3.20
N PRO A 16 -12.67 -2.27 2.98
CA PRO A 16 -13.72 -3.26 3.23
C PRO A 16 -13.57 -4.49 2.30
N PHE A 17 -14.23 -5.61 2.59
CA PHE A 17 -14.18 -6.79 1.71
C PHE A 17 -14.44 -6.41 0.24
N ALA A 18 -13.55 -6.85 -0.65
CA ALA A 18 -13.46 -6.47 -2.07
C ALA A 18 -14.54 -7.12 -2.97
N ILE A 19 -15.81 -7.06 -2.54
CA ILE A 19 -16.94 -7.65 -3.27
C ILE A 19 -17.45 -6.65 -4.31
N GLY A 20 -17.23 -6.98 -5.58
CA GLY A 20 -17.62 -6.15 -6.73
C GLY A 20 -16.65 -4.99 -7.02
N HIS A 21 -16.77 -4.43 -8.21
CA HIS A 21 -15.82 -3.42 -8.73
C HIS A 21 -15.65 -2.21 -7.80
N ARG A 22 -16.75 -1.65 -7.29
CA ARG A 22 -16.73 -0.46 -6.42
C ARG A 22 -15.92 -0.69 -5.14
N ARG A 23 -16.13 -1.82 -4.46
CA ARG A 23 -15.37 -2.14 -3.23
C ARG A 23 -13.96 -2.64 -3.54
N GLY A 24 -13.75 -3.21 -4.72
CA GLY A 24 -12.42 -3.64 -5.17
C GLY A 24 -11.40 -2.50 -5.23
N ALA A 25 -11.83 -1.29 -5.59
CA ALA A 25 -10.96 -0.11 -5.65
C ALA A 25 -11.02 0.76 -4.38
N ASP A 26 -11.85 0.41 -3.39
CA ASP A 26 -12.12 1.25 -2.24
C ASP A 26 -10.95 1.22 -1.24
N LEU A 27 -10.22 2.34 -1.15
CA LEU A 27 -9.09 2.51 -0.22
C LEU A 27 -9.54 2.74 1.23
N ASN A 28 -10.85 2.74 1.50
CA ASN A 28 -11.44 3.01 2.80
C ASN A 28 -11.02 4.37 3.37
N LEU A 29 -10.91 5.37 2.50
CA LEU A 29 -10.57 6.75 2.82
C LEU A 29 -11.71 7.67 2.41
N SER A 30 -11.98 8.68 3.22
CA SER A 30 -12.82 9.79 2.78
C SER A 30 -12.14 10.55 1.63
N PRO A 31 -12.89 11.32 0.81
CA PRO A 31 -12.28 12.17 -0.21
C PRO A 31 -11.22 13.14 0.36
N ALA A 32 -11.49 13.72 1.53
CA ALA A 32 -10.56 14.63 2.21
C ALA A 32 -9.27 13.91 2.66
N ASP A 33 -9.38 12.68 3.16
CA ASP A 33 -8.21 11.87 3.55
C ASP A 33 -7.39 11.46 2.34
N LEU A 34 -8.04 11.09 1.23
CA LEU A 34 -7.35 10.74 -0.01
C LEU A 34 -6.58 11.93 -0.57
N ASP A 35 -7.19 13.13 -0.56
CA ASP A 35 -6.52 14.36 -0.94
C ASP A 35 -5.34 14.70 0.00
N ALA A 36 -5.47 14.45 1.31
CA ALA A 36 -4.38 14.63 2.24
C ALA A 36 -3.21 13.66 1.95
N VAL A 37 -3.50 12.39 1.63
CA VAL A 37 -2.46 11.43 1.21
C VAL A 37 -1.78 11.90 -0.07
N ARG A 38 -2.53 12.36 -1.08
CA ARG A 38 -1.96 12.89 -2.33
C ARG A 38 -1.01 14.07 -2.06
N ARG A 39 -1.45 15.07 -1.30
CA ARG A 39 -0.62 16.24 -0.96
C ARG A 39 0.65 15.86 -0.20
N ARG A 40 0.57 14.92 0.74
CA ARG A 40 1.75 14.44 1.47
C ARG A 40 2.73 13.72 0.56
N ALA A 41 2.22 12.87 -0.34
CA ALA A 41 3.05 12.19 -1.31
C ALA A 41 3.76 13.20 -2.22
N GLU A 42 3.05 14.23 -2.67
CA GLU A 42 3.62 15.36 -3.43
C GLU A 42 4.70 16.12 -2.64
N ALA A 43 4.50 16.30 -1.34
CA ALA A 43 5.46 16.90 -0.42
C ALA A 43 6.62 15.97 -0.01
N GLY A 44 6.80 14.84 -0.69
CA GLY A 44 7.94 13.95 -0.50
C GLY A 44 7.72 12.83 0.53
N CYS A 45 6.47 12.44 0.81
CA CYS A 45 6.13 11.29 1.65
C CYS A 45 5.55 10.14 0.80
N PRO A 46 6.38 9.41 0.02
CA PRO A 46 5.92 8.31 -0.83
C PRO A 46 5.35 7.15 0.00
N VAL A 47 4.57 6.29 -0.63
CA VAL A 47 3.90 5.14 -0.01
C VAL A 47 4.47 3.84 -0.56
N LEU A 48 4.82 2.91 0.33
CA LEU A 48 5.18 1.53 -0.04
C LEU A 48 3.96 0.62 0.15
N GLY A 49 3.63 -0.21 -0.84
CA GLY A 49 2.57 -1.21 -0.75
C GLY A 49 3.10 -2.63 -0.91
N LEU A 50 2.63 -3.57 -0.08
CA LEU A 50 2.94 -4.99 -0.18
C LEU A 50 1.68 -5.80 -0.46
N ARG A 51 1.71 -6.68 -1.47
CA ARG A 51 0.66 -7.68 -1.72
C ARG A 51 1.23 -8.97 -2.28
N TYR A 52 0.44 -10.03 -2.20
CA TYR A 52 0.56 -11.14 -3.13
C TYR A 52 -0.24 -10.85 -4.40
N ARG A 53 0.32 -11.12 -5.58
CA ARG A 53 -0.35 -10.86 -6.88
C ARG A 53 -1.68 -11.60 -7.01
N SER A 54 -1.76 -12.81 -6.44
CA SER A 54 -2.96 -13.64 -6.49
C SER A 54 -3.93 -13.44 -5.32
N ASP A 55 -3.69 -12.46 -4.44
CA ASP A 55 -4.55 -12.21 -3.28
C ASP A 55 -5.85 -11.47 -3.67
N PRO A 56 -7.00 -12.16 -3.69
CA PRO A 56 -8.26 -11.55 -4.10
C PRO A 56 -8.76 -10.52 -3.09
N ALA A 57 -8.31 -10.57 -1.84
CA ALA A 57 -8.76 -9.64 -0.80
C ALA A 57 -8.29 -8.20 -1.08
N THR A 58 -7.19 -8.04 -1.82
CA THR A 58 -6.67 -6.73 -2.21
C THR A 58 -7.47 -6.05 -3.33
N GLY A 59 -8.26 -6.82 -4.10
CA GLY A 59 -9.03 -6.32 -5.23
C GLY A 59 -8.18 -5.52 -6.22
N THR A 60 -8.67 -4.35 -6.61
CA THR A 60 -8.00 -3.40 -7.52
C THR A 60 -7.38 -2.21 -6.77
N ARG A 61 -7.22 -2.29 -5.44
CA ARG A 61 -6.67 -1.17 -4.64
C ARG A 61 -5.28 -0.73 -5.04
N PHE A 62 -4.42 -1.65 -5.46
CA PHE A 62 -3.07 -1.30 -5.93
C PHE A 62 -3.12 -0.50 -7.24
N GLN A 63 -4.03 -0.84 -8.14
CA GLN A 63 -4.28 -0.02 -9.33
C GLN A 63 -4.76 1.36 -8.91
N ARG A 64 -5.73 1.43 -7.98
CA ARG A 64 -6.23 2.71 -7.48
C ARG A 64 -5.15 3.56 -6.80
N LEU A 65 -4.24 2.95 -6.04
CA LEU A 65 -3.11 3.62 -5.41
C LEU A 65 -2.14 4.18 -6.46
N HIS A 66 -1.82 3.41 -7.51
CA HIS A 66 -1.03 3.92 -8.64
C HIS A 66 -1.73 5.08 -9.36
N GLU A 67 -3.03 4.98 -9.63
CA GLU A 67 -3.79 6.07 -10.27
C GLU A 67 -3.75 7.38 -9.46
N VAL A 68 -3.82 7.30 -8.13
CA VAL A 68 -3.90 8.47 -7.27
C VAL A 68 -2.53 9.05 -6.93
N LEU A 69 -1.51 8.20 -6.74
CA LEU A 69 -0.19 8.60 -6.23
C LEU A 69 0.90 8.62 -7.31
N GLY A 70 0.65 7.99 -8.47
CA GLY A 70 1.61 7.87 -9.55
C GLY A 70 2.92 7.21 -9.08
N ASP A 71 4.04 7.82 -9.47
CA ASP A 71 5.40 7.35 -9.14
C ASP A 71 5.74 7.43 -7.64
N ARG A 72 4.86 8.03 -6.82
CA ARG A 72 5.03 8.10 -5.36
C ARG A 72 4.47 6.89 -4.63
N PHE A 73 3.89 5.94 -5.37
CA PHE A 73 3.51 4.63 -4.84
C PHE A 73 4.41 3.54 -5.42
N THR A 74 5.12 2.87 -4.53
CA THR A 74 5.97 1.72 -4.88
C THR A 74 5.24 0.44 -4.48
N ALA A 75 4.90 -0.39 -5.46
CA ALA A 75 4.30 -1.69 -5.22
C ALA A 75 5.37 -2.80 -5.13
N VAL A 76 5.31 -3.59 -4.07
CA VAL A 76 6.02 -4.87 -3.92
C VAL A 76 4.99 -5.98 -4.07
N GLU A 77 5.06 -6.68 -5.20
CA GLU A 77 4.13 -7.75 -5.55
C GLU A 77 4.82 -9.11 -5.44
N LEU A 78 4.44 -9.88 -4.43
CA LEU A 78 4.93 -11.22 -4.18
C LEU A 78 4.16 -12.24 -5.03
N GLU A 79 4.86 -13.25 -5.54
CA GLU A 79 4.22 -14.36 -6.23
C GLU A 79 3.67 -15.41 -5.25
N GLY A 80 2.62 -16.14 -5.66
CA GLY A 80 1.97 -17.17 -4.86
C GLY A 80 0.67 -16.72 -4.17
N ARG A 81 0.10 -17.60 -3.33
CA ARG A 81 -1.27 -17.55 -2.77
C ARG A 81 -1.35 -17.03 -1.32
N GLY A 82 -0.49 -16.11 -0.92
CA GLY A 82 -0.50 -15.56 0.44
C GLY A 82 -1.45 -14.37 0.63
N HIS A 83 -1.56 -13.90 1.87
CA HIS A 83 -2.29 -12.69 2.24
C HIS A 83 -1.46 -11.84 3.21
N SER A 84 -1.16 -12.38 4.39
CA SER A 84 -0.44 -11.69 5.47
C SER A 84 1.07 -11.47 5.16
N THR A 85 1.41 -10.37 4.49
CA THR A 85 2.74 -10.15 3.88
C THR A 85 3.90 -9.94 4.86
N VAL A 86 3.61 -9.54 6.09
CA VAL A 86 4.62 -9.24 7.14
C VAL A 86 4.54 -10.17 8.35
N THR A 87 3.61 -11.13 8.35
CA THR A 87 3.41 -12.08 9.45
C THR A 87 3.44 -13.52 8.93
N GLU A 88 2.28 -14.15 8.75
CA GLU A 88 2.15 -15.58 8.45
C GLU A 88 2.73 -15.97 7.08
N HIS A 89 2.43 -15.18 6.05
CA HIS A 89 2.90 -15.41 4.69
C HIS A 89 4.08 -14.48 4.37
N ARG A 90 4.96 -14.28 5.33
CA ARG A 90 6.14 -13.41 5.17
C ARG A 90 7.13 -13.98 4.16
N LYS A 91 7.64 -13.12 3.29
CA LYS A 91 8.81 -13.39 2.43
C LYS A 91 9.97 -12.50 2.85
N GLN A 92 11.20 -13.01 2.80
CA GLN A 92 12.38 -12.22 3.15
C GLN A 92 12.51 -10.99 2.23
N GLU A 93 12.25 -11.15 0.93
CA GLU A 93 12.28 -10.05 -0.04
C GLU A 93 11.37 -8.88 0.36
N ALA A 94 10.17 -9.15 0.89
CA ALA A 94 9.24 -8.14 1.36
C ALA A 94 9.80 -7.36 2.56
N VAL A 95 10.43 -8.07 3.50
CA VAL A 95 11.06 -7.44 4.66
C VAL A 95 12.22 -6.56 4.24
N ASP A 96 13.07 -7.05 3.34
CA ASP A 96 14.23 -6.28 2.86
C ASP A 96 13.77 -4.99 2.17
N ARG A 97 12.68 -5.04 1.38
CA ARG A 97 12.08 -3.84 0.77
C ARG A 97 11.55 -2.84 1.79
N VAL A 98 10.90 -3.31 2.85
CA VAL A 98 10.41 -2.44 3.94
C VAL A 98 11.56 -1.79 4.70
N LEU A 99 12.58 -2.56 5.05
CA LEU A 99 13.75 -2.04 5.76
C LEU A 99 14.57 -1.07 4.90
N ALA A 100 14.71 -1.33 3.60
CA ALA A 100 15.34 -0.41 2.66
C ALA A 100 14.54 0.90 2.56
N PHE A 101 13.21 0.82 2.48
CA PHE A 101 12.35 1.99 2.48
C PHE A 101 12.49 2.81 3.77
N PHE A 102 12.48 2.16 4.94
CA PHE A 102 12.71 2.88 6.20
C PHE A 102 14.11 3.48 6.31
N THR A 103 15.12 2.80 5.78
CA THR A 103 16.50 3.32 5.74
C THR A 103 16.60 4.59 4.91
N ASP A 104 15.92 4.65 3.77
CA ASP A 104 15.86 5.84 2.90
C ASP A 104 15.07 7.00 3.53
N ARG A 105 14.01 6.68 4.29
CA ARG A 105 13.07 7.69 4.81
C ARG A 105 13.38 8.24 6.19
N LEU A 106 14.12 7.51 7.02
CA LEU A 106 14.32 7.81 8.45
C LEU A 106 15.77 8.15 8.82
N ARG A 107 16.68 8.17 7.85
CA ARG A 107 18.06 8.65 8.05
C ARG A 107 18.19 10.07 7.55
#